data_AF-A0A0D3HHS6-F1
#
_entry.id   AF-A0A0D3HHS6-F1
#
_cell.length_a   1.000
_cell.length_b   1.000
_cell.length_c   1.000
_cell.angle_alpha   90.00
_cell.angle_beta   90.00
_cell.angle_gamma   90.00
#
_symmetry.space_group_name_H-M   'P 1'
#
loop_
_entity.id
_entity.type
_entity.pdbx_description
1 polymer ?
#
loop_
_entity_poly.entity_id
_entity_poly.type
_entity_poly.pdbx_seq_one_letter_code
_entity_poly.pdbx_strand_id
1 'polypeptide(L)'
;MFGITGLMMALDIMNFSSFLRIWVLPQSGCSTMDVLDSLEFARGSADSTWGSVRAAMGHPEPFPVKYVAIGNEDCGKKFYRGNYLKFYNAIREAYPDIQMISNCDASSSPLDHPADLYDFHVYTDSKTLFSMKNTFDRSSRNGPKAFVSEYAVWRSDAGRGSLLASLAEAAFLTGLEKNSDVVQMASYAPLFVNNNDQTWNPDAIVFNSWQQYGTPSYWMQTLFGESSGAIFHPVTITSSYSGSLAASAITWQDSENSFLRVKIINFGSDPVSLTISATGLQARVNALGSTATVLTSSNVMDENSFSNPNKVVPVKSQLSNAAEQMQVTLVPHSFSSFDLALAQSKLVAEM
;
A
#
# COMPACT_ATOMS: atom_id res chain seq x y z
N MET A 1 8.14 18.92 -19.32
CA MET A 1 7.87 17.48 -19.48
C MET A 1 8.73 16.75 -18.47
N PHE A 2 8.12 15.99 -17.56
CA PHE A 2 8.84 15.22 -16.56
C PHE A 2 9.23 13.88 -17.18
N GLY A 3 10.46 13.77 -17.67
CA GLY A 3 10.96 12.57 -18.35
C GLY A 3 11.52 11.53 -17.37
N ILE A 4 12.00 10.40 -17.91
CA ILE A 4 12.59 9.28 -17.18
C ILE A 4 13.59 9.75 -16.11
N THR A 5 14.51 10.64 -16.47
CA THR A 5 15.54 11.14 -15.54
C THR A 5 14.93 11.94 -14.39
N GLY A 6 13.92 12.77 -14.66
CA GLY A 6 13.21 13.52 -13.62
C GLY A 6 12.49 12.59 -12.65
N LEU A 7 11.83 11.54 -13.17
CA LEU A 7 11.16 10.53 -12.36
C LEU A 7 12.14 9.75 -11.49
N MET A 8 13.22 9.26 -12.08
CA MET A 8 14.20 8.45 -11.34
C MET A 8 14.97 9.27 -10.32
N MET A 9 15.32 10.52 -10.64
CA MET A 9 15.92 11.45 -9.67
C MET A 9 14.95 11.77 -8.53
N ALA A 10 13.66 11.95 -8.80
CA ALA A 10 12.67 12.18 -7.75
C ALA A 10 12.52 10.94 -6.84
N LEU A 11 12.54 9.73 -7.40
CA LEU A 11 12.52 8.48 -6.63
C LEU A 11 13.76 8.34 -5.72
N ASP A 12 14.94 8.71 -6.21
CA ASP A 12 16.17 8.68 -5.41
C ASP A 12 16.21 9.78 -4.33
N ILE A 13 15.76 11.01 -4.64
CA ILE A 13 15.67 12.12 -3.67
C ILE A 13 14.71 11.79 -2.53
N MET A 14 13.57 11.17 -2.84
CA MET A 14 12.59 10.80 -1.83
C MET A 14 13.05 9.65 -0.92
N ASN A 15 14.26 9.11 -1.14
CA ASN A 15 14.85 8.02 -0.36
C ASN A 15 13.85 6.87 -0.15
N PHE A 16 13.10 6.55 -1.21
CA PHE A 16 12.20 5.40 -1.27
C PHE A 16 13.04 4.12 -1.34
N SER A 17 13.75 3.82 -0.25
CA SER A 17 14.49 2.57 -0.07
C SER A 17 13.57 1.35 -0.12
N SER A 18 12.25 1.55 0.01
CA SER A 18 11.26 0.48 0.19
C SER A 18 10.14 0.44 -0.85
N PHE A 19 9.96 1.42 -1.75
CA PHE A 19 8.83 1.43 -2.70
C PHE A 19 9.14 1.86 -4.14
N LEU A 20 8.69 0.99 -5.05
CA LEU A 20 8.53 1.09 -6.51
C LEU A 20 9.70 1.62 -7.37
N ARG A 21 10.60 0.69 -7.69
CA ARG A 21 11.47 0.76 -8.87
C ARG A 21 10.85 -0.08 -9.99
N ILE A 22 9.58 0.18 -10.28
CA ILE A 22 8.82 -0.50 -11.31
C ILE A 22 8.96 0.32 -12.59
N TRP A 23 9.48 -0.33 -13.62
CA TRP A 23 9.46 0.21 -14.96
C TRP A 23 8.22 -0.29 -15.71
N VAL A 24 7.34 0.60 -16.15
CA VAL A 24 6.13 0.24 -16.91
C VAL A 24 6.41 0.38 -18.39
N LEU A 25 6.20 -0.70 -19.15
CA LEU A 25 6.51 -0.74 -20.57
C LEU A 25 5.26 -0.62 -21.45
N PRO A 26 5.17 0.38 -22.33
CA PRO A 26 4.11 0.41 -23.33
C PRO A 26 4.32 -0.71 -24.35
N GLN A 27 3.30 -1.52 -24.60
CA GLN A 27 3.39 -2.60 -25.60
C GLN A 27 3.17 -2.15 -27.04
N SER A 28 2.64 -0.93 -27.25
CA SER A 28 2.38 -0.37 -28.59
C SER A 28 3.43 0.67 -28.96
N GLY A 29 4.04 0.52 -30.14
CA GLY A 29 4.97 1.51 -30.70
C GLY A 29 6.39 1.46 -30.12
N CYS A 30 6.69 0.46 -29.27
CA CYS A 30 7.99 0.26 -28.63
C CYS A 30 8.54 -1.13 -28.99
N SER A 31 9.81 -1.21 -29.37
CA SER A 31 10.50 -2.47 -29.69
C SER A 31 11.16 -3.07 -28.45
N THR A 32 11.57 -4.34 -28.50
CA THR A 32 12.35 -4.96 -27.42
C THR A 32 13.70 -4.24 -27.21
N MET A 33 14.27 -3.65 -28.26
CA MET A 33 15.51 -2.90 -28.15
C MET A 33 15.33 -1.61 -27.34
N ASP A 34 14.27 -0.85 -27.62
CA ASP A 34 13.96 0.40 -26.88
C ASP A 34 13.80 0.15 -25.37
N VAL A 35 13.25 -1.00 -25.00
CA VAL A 35 13.11 -1.45 -23.62
C VAL A 35 14.46 -1.76 -22.97
N LEU A 36 15.32 -2.50 -23.68
CA LEU A 36 16.65 -2.85 -23.17
C LEU A 36 17.53 -1.62 -23.06
N ASP A 37 17.43 -0.70 -24.01
CA ASP A 37 18.10 0.61 -24.00
C ASP A 37 17.66 1.44 -22.78
N SER A 38 16.36 1.43 -22.47
CA SER A 38 15.82 2.10 -21.28
C SER A 38 16.33 1.47 -19.97
N LEU A 39 16.44 0.14 -19.93
CA LEU A 39 17.01 -0.57 -18.78
C LEU A 39 18.53 -0.35 -18.67
N GLU A 40 19.25 -0.23 -19.78
CA GLU A 40 20.67 0.09 -19.80
C GLU A 40 20.90 1.54 -19.33
N PHE A 41 20.05 2.49 -19.75
CA PHE A 41 20.06 3.84 -19.21
C PHE A 41 19.94 3.81 -17.68
N ALA A 42 19.01 3.00 -17.17
CA ALA A 42 18.75 2.92 -15.74
C ALA A 42 19.86 2.20 -14.95
N ARG A 43 20.29 1.02 -15.41
CA ARG A 43 21.15 0.09 -14.66
C ARG A 43 22.58 -0.05 -15.18
N GLY A 44 22.85 0.39 -16.40
CA GLY A 44 24.17 0.25 -17.04
C GLY A 44 25.25 1.07 -16.34
N SER A 45 26.51 0.66 -16.50
CA SER A 45 27.66 1.43 -16.02
C SER A 45 27.74 2.79 -16.70
N ALA A 46 28.39 3.77 -16.06
CA ALA A 46 28.61 5.09 -16.68
C ALA A 46 29.39 5.03 -18.01
N ASP A 47 30.11 3.93 -18.28
CA ASP A 47 30.84 3.72 -19.54
C ASP A 47 30.01 3.06 -20.65
N SER A 48 28.76 2.66 -20.36
CA SER A 48 27.88 2.02 -21.34
C SER A 48 27.22 3.06 -22.25
N THR A 49 26.58 2.63 -23.34
CA THR A 49 25.97 3.55 -24.32
C THR A 49 24.94 4.45 -23.63
N TRP A 50 23.98 3.85 -22.94
CA TRP A 50 22.91 4.60 -22.29
C TRP A 50 23.23 4.99 -20.85
N GLY A 51 24.06 4.23 -20.14
CA GLY A 51 24.54 4.61 -18.81
C GLY A 51 25.40 5.87 -18.83
N SER A 52 26.15 6.11 -19.90
CA SER A 52 26.92 7.35 -20.08
C SER A 52 26.02 8.59 -20.28
N VAL A 53 24.85 8.42 -20.90
CA VAL A 53 23.82 9.47 -20.97
C VAL A 53 23.28 9.78 -19.57
N ARG A 54 22.93 8.77 -18.76
CA ARG A 54 22.49 8.96 -17.37
C ARG A 54 23.57 9.71 -16.55
N ALA A 55 24.82 9.32 -16.69
CA ALA A 55 25.95 9.97 -16.02
C ALA A 55 26.13 11.43 -16.46
N ALA A 56 26.07 11.71 -17.77
CA ALA A 56 26.15 13.06 -18.31
C ALA A 56 24.98 13.96 -17.88
N MET A 57 23.82 13.37 -17.57
CA MET A 57 22.68 14.07 -16.98
C MET A 57 22.83 14.35 -15.48
N GLY A 58 23.97 14.00 -14.87
CA GLY A 58 24.29 14.30 -13.47
C GLY A 58 24.03 13.14 -12.50
N HIS A 59 23.77 11.93 -12.99
CA HIS A 59 23.55 10.75 -12.15
C HIS A 59 24.43 9.56 -12.57
N PRO A 60 25.73 9.54 -12.21
CA PRO A 60 26.65 8.48 -12.64
C PRO A 60 26.29 7.11 -12.08
N GLU A 61 25.73 7.05 -10.87
CA GLU A 61 25.35 5.78 -10.23
C GLU A 61 24.14 5.14 -10.92
N PRO A 62 24.11 3.80 -11.11
CA PRO A 62 22.94 3.10 -11.61
C PRO A 62 21.75 3.21 -10.65
N PHE A 63 20.53 3.28 -11.21
CA PHE A 63 19.30 3.13 -10.43
C PHE A 63 19.07 1.64 -10.11
N PRO A 64 18.79 1.27 -8.85
CA PRO A 64 18.58 -0.15 -8.46
C PRO A 64 17.28 -0.83 -8.95
N VAL A 65 16.86 -0.66 -10.21
CA VAL A 65 15.61 -1.20 -10.77
C VAL A 65 15.45 -2.70 -10.45
N LYS A 66 14.41 -3.03 -9.67
CA LYS A 66 14.15 -4.38 -9.16
C LYS A 66 12.98 -5.07 -9.88
N TYR A 67 12.04 -4.29 -10.40
CA TYR A 67 10.80 -4.80 -10.98
C TYR A 67 10.52 -4.16 -12.34
N VAL A 68 9.94 -4.92 -13.26
CA VAL A 68 9.45 -4.41 -14.54
C VAL A 68 8.03 -4.92 -14.76
N ALA A 69 7.08 -4.00 -14.98
CA ALA A 69 5.72 -4.31 -15.39
C ALA A 69 5.61 -4.20 -16.92
N ILE A 70 5.16 -5.28 -17.56
CA ILE A 70 5.14 -5.37 -19.03
C ILE A 70 3.74 -5.07 -19.55
N GLY A 71 3.42 -3.78 -19.65
CA GLY A 71 2.12 -3.24 -20.05
C GLY A 71 1.44 -2.48 -18.92
N ASN A 72 0.19 -2.03 -19.17
CA ASN A 72 -0.72 -1.49 -18.16
C ASN A 72 -2.18 -1.74 -18.56
N GLU A 73 -2.95 -2.44 -17.72
CA GLU A 73 -4.35 -2.81 -18.01
C GLU A 73 -4.55 -3.48 -19.39
N ASP A 74 -3.51 -4.17 -19.86
CA ASP A 74 -3.46 -4.70 -21.22
C ASP A 74 -3.94 -6.16 -21.32
N CYS A 75 -4.17 -6.87 -20.21
CA CYS A 75 -4.42 -8.32 -20.22
C CYS A 75 -5.56 -8.74 -21.15
N GLY A 76 -6.64 -7.95 -21.22
CA GLY A 76 -7.78 -8.20 -22.11
C GLY A 76 -7.53 -7.88 -23.58
N LYS A 77 -6.39 -7.29 -23.94
CA LYS A 77 -6.08 -6.90 -25.33
C LYS A 77 -5.58 -8.11 -26.13
N LYS A 78 -6.07 -8.20 -27.36
CA LYS A 78 -5.83 -9.32 -28.30
C LYS A 78 -4.36 -9.76 -28.42
N PHE A 79 -3.42 -8.81 -28.40
CA PHE A 79 -2.00 -9.08 -28.65
C PHE A 79 -1.13 -9.07 -27.39
N TYR A 80 -1.71 -8.81 -26.21
CA TYR A 80 -0.96 -8.68 -24.96
C TYR A 80 -0.10 -9.92 -24.70
N ARG A 81 -0.71 -11.09 -24.74
CA ARG A 81 -0.06 -12.36 -24.41
C ARG A 81 1.20 -12.62 -25.25
N GLY A 82 1.10 -12.39 -26.56
CA GLY A 82 2.21 -12.61 -27.49
C GLY A 82 3.31 -11.55 -27.35
N ASN A 83 2.94 -10.29 -27.09
CA ASN A 83 3.90 -9.21 -26.87
C ASN A 83 4.61 -9.35 -25.52
N TYR A 84 3.87 -9.68 -24.46
CA TYR A 84 4.41 -9.96 -23.14
C TYR A 84 5.55 -10.97 -23.21
N LEU A 85 5.39 -12.10 -23.92
CA LEU A 85 6.44 -13.12 -24.04
C LEU A 85 7.71 -12.60 -24.72
N LYS A 86 7.58 -11.72 -25.71
CA LYS A 86 8.74 -11.13 -26.40
C LYS A 86 9.56 -10.27 -25.44
N PHE A 87 8.89 -9.38 -24.71
CA PHE A 87 9.55 -8.52 -23.73
C PHE A 87 10.07 -9.32 -22.54
N TYR A 88 9.29 -10.26 -22.00
CA TYR A 88 9.67 -11.14 -20.90
C TYR A 88 10.98 -11.88 -21.24
N ASN A 89 11.06 -12.51 -22.41
CA ASN A 89 12.25 -13.27 -22.80
C ASN A 89 13.48 -12.37 -22.95
N ALA A 90 13.33 -11.23 -23.65
CA ALA A 90 14.43 -10.29 -23.86
C ALA A 90 14.97 -9.71 -22.53
N ILE A 91 14.07 -9.31 -21.61
CA ILE A 91 14.45 -8.76 -20.31
C ILE A 91 15.06 -9.85 -19.44
N ARG A 92 14.46 -11.05 -19.39
CA ARG A 92 14.97 -12.15 -18.57
C ARG A 92 16.37 -12.60 -19.01
N GLU A 93 16.64 -12.57 -20.31
CA GLU A 93 17.96 -12.89 -20.86
C GLU A 93 19.01 -11.84 -20.48
N ALA A 94 18.69 -10.55 -20.60
CA ALA A 94 19.63 -9.46 -20.31
C ALA A 94 19.79 -9.14 -18.81
N TYR A 95 18.71 -9.25 -18.04
CA TYR A 95 18.63 -8.85 -16.63
C TYR A 95 17.90 -9.93 -15.80
N PRO A 96 18.53 -11.10 -15.58
CA PRO A 96 17.88 -12.25 -14.95
C PRO A 96 17.45 -12.00 -13.50
N ASP A 97 17.99 -10.97 -12.84
CA ASP A 97 17.68 -10.59 -11.46
C ASP A 97 16.46 -9.66 -11.31
N ILE A 98 15.99 -9.04 -12.40
CA ILE A 98 14.76 -8.23 -12.38
C ILE A 98 13.55 -9.15 -12.22
N GLN A 99 12.61 -8.76 -11.37
CA GLN A 99 11.33 -9.46 -11.22
C GLN A 99 10.30 -8.90 -12.19
N MET A 100 9.64 -9.76 -12.97
CA MET A 100 8.65 -9.34 -13.95
C MET A 100 7.22 -9.45 -13.42
N ILE A 101 6.47 -8.38 -13.65
CA ILE A 101 5.07 -8.22 -13.28
C ILE A 101 4.22 -8.33 -14.55
N SER A 102 3.29 -9.27 -14.56
CA SER A 102 2.26 -9.35 -15.59
C SER A 102 1.04 -8.53 -15.21
N ASN A 103 0.42 -7.81 -16.15
CA ASN A 103 -0.86 -7.10 -15.92
C ASN A 103 -2.10 -8.00 -15.96
N CYS A 104 -1.94 -9.33 -16.00
CA CYS A 104 -3.05 -10.25 -15.88
C CYS A 104 -3.27 -10.62 -14.42
N ASP A 105 -4.51 -10.48 -13.94
CA ASP A 105 -4.87 -10.91 -12.60
C ASP A 105 -4.81 -12.44 -12.47
N ALA A 106 -4.12 -12.93 -11.44
CA ALA A 106 -4.01 -14.34 -11.09
C ALA A 106 -4.60 -14.68 -9.70
N SER A 107 -5.38 -13.77 -9.11
CA SER A 107 -5.96 -13.89 -7.78
C SER A 107 -6.91 -15.09 -7.64
N SER A 108 -7.60 -15.45 -8.73
CA SER A 108 -8.61 -16.51 -8.77
C SER A 108 -8.26 -17.67 -9.71
N SER A 109 -7.40 -17.45 -10.71
CA SER A 109 -7.00 -18.44 -11.70
C SER A 109 -5.51 -18.29 -12.00
N PRO A 110 -4.76 -19.39 -12.21
CA PRO A 110 -3.33 -19.30 -12.49
C PRO A 110 -3.07 -18.63 -13.84
N LEU A 111 -1.95 -17.93 -13.95
CA LEU A 111 -1.46 -17.43 -15.24
C LEU A 111 -1.13 -18.60 -16.18
N ASP A 112 -1.38 -18.40 -17.46
CA ASP A 112 -0.96 -19.30 -18.54
C ASP A 112 0.47 -19.00 -19.03
N HIS A 113 1.24 -18.25 -18.24
CA HIS A 113 2.52 -17.66 -18.64
C HIS A 113 3.46 -17.35 -17.49
N PRO A 114 4.78 -17.27 -17.75
CA PRO A 114 5.74 -17.01 -16.69
C PRO A 114 5.65 -15.54 -16.24
N ALA A 115 5.64 -15.34 -14.93
CA ALA A 115 5.78 -14.06 -14.26
C ALA A 115 6.28 -14.31 -12.83
N ASP A 116 6.98 -13.34 -12.24
CA ASP A 116 7.36 -13.41 -10.82
C ASP A 116 6.27 -12.84 -9.92
N LEU A 117 5.56 -11.83 -10.43
CA LEU A 117 4.37 -11.24 -9.81
C LEU A 117 3.28 -11.03 -10.86
N TYR A 118 2.06 -10.84 -10.37
CA TYR A 118 0.92 -10.42 -11.17
C TYR A 118 0.28 -9.17 -10.61
N ASP A 119 -0.34 -8.41 -11.48
CA ASP A 119 -0.97 -7.13 -11.18
C ASP A 119 -2.44 -7.31 -10.81
N PHE A 120 -2.92 -6.51 -9.87
CA PHE A 120 -4.30 -6.48 -9.44
C PHE A 120 -4.78 -5.03 -9.30
N HIS A 121 -5.81 -4.68 -10.08
CA HIS A 121 -6.41 -3.35 -10.10
C HIS A 121 -7.84 -3.42 -9.55
N VAL A 122 -8.23 -2.46 -8.70
CA VAL A 122 -9.63 -2.34 -8.27
C VAL A 122 -10.05 -0.88 -8.04
N TYR A 123 -11.01 -0.43 -8.85
CA TYR A 123 -11.73 0.83 -8.64
C TYR A 123 -13.22 0.52 -8.50
N THR A 124 -13.78 0.76 -7.31
CA THR A 124 -15.17 0.38 -7.00
C THR A 124 -15.76 1.29 -5.92
N ASP A 125 -17.04 1.11 -5.58
CA ASP A 125 -17.66 1.82 -4.45
C ASP A 125 -17.14 1.30 -3.08
N SER A 126 -17.33 2.11 -2.04
CA SER A 126 -16.87 1.87 -0.66
C SER A 126 -17.42 0.58 -0.06
N LYS A 127 -18.69 0.24 -0.32
CA LYS A 127 -19.31 -0.97 0.22
C LYS A 127 -18.70 -2.22 -0.41
N THR A 128 -18.52 -2.21 -1.72
CA THR A 128 -17.86 -3.29 -2.45
C THR A 128 -16.41 -3.45 -2.00
N LEU A 129 -15.63 -2.37 -1.93
CA LEU A 129 -14.22 -2.44 -1.53
C LEU A 129 -14.06 -2.93 -0.07
N PHE A 130 -14.92 -2.47 0.85
CA PHE A 130 -14.96 -2.98 2.22
C PHE A 130 -15.22 -4.51 2.25
N SER A 131 -16.11 -5.00 1.38
CA SER A 131 -16.42 -6.44 1.28
C SER A 131 -15.28 -7.27 0.68
N MET A 132 -14.38 -6.62 -0.07
CA MET A 132 -13.20 -7.23 -0.69
C MET A 132 -12.02 -7.46 0.28
N LYS A 133 -12.18 -7.18 1.58
CA LYS A 133 -11.18 -7.50 2.62
C LYS A 133 -10.78 -8.98 2.71
N ASN A 134 -11.49 -9.88 2.03
CA ASN A 134 -11.18 -11.32 1.96
C ASN A 134 -10.78 -11.78 0.55
N THR A 135 -10.50 -10.87 -0.39
CA THR A 135 -10.23 -11.18 -1.81
C THR A 135 -9.13 -12.24 -1.97
N PHE A 136 -8.04 -12.12 -1.23
CA PHE A 136 -6.87 -12.99 -1.35
C PHE A 136 -6.90 -14.23 -0.44
N ASP A 137 -7.93 -14.38 0.41
CA ASP A 137 -8.03 -15.49 1.37
C ASP A 137 -7.93 -16.87 0.69
N ARG A 138 -8.44 -16.97 -0.55
CA ARG A 138 -8.47 -18.22 -1.33
C ARG A 138 -7.49 -18.23 -2.50
N SER A 139 -6.67 -17.20 -2.64
CA SER A 139 -5.65 -17.16 -3.69
C SER A 139 -4.65 -18.31 -3.49
N SER A 140 -4.12 -18.81 -4.60
CA SER A 140 -3.13 -19.90 -4.57
C SER A 140 -1.87 -19.43 -3.84
N ARG A 141 -1.36 -20.27 -2.92
CA ARG A 141 -0.03 -20.07 -2.29
C ARG A 141 1.11 -20.62 -3.15
N ASN A 142 0.77 -21.14 -4.33
CA ASN A 142 1.69 -21.61 -5.35
C ASN A 142 1.60 -20.67 -6.56
N GLY A 143 2.74 -20.20 -7.06
CA GLY A 143 2.81 -19.31 -8.22
C GLY A 143 3.25 -17.88 -7.85
N PRO A 144 3.08 -16.92 -8.78
CA PRO A 144 3.48 -15.53 -8.56
C PRO A 144 2.64 -14.87 -7.47
N LYS A 145 3.25 -13.93 -6.75
CA LYS A 145 2.56 -13.11 -5.74
C LYS A 145 1.83 -11.94 -6.40
N ALA A 146 0.81 -11.43 -5.72
CA ALA A 146 0.07 -10.25 -6.15
C ALA A 146 0.88 -8.97 -5.88
N PHE A 147 0.83 -8.05 -6.84
CA PHE A 147 1.03 -6.62 -6.63
C PHE A 147 -0.32 -5.94 -6.85
N VAL A 148 -0.90 -5.39 -5.78
CA VAL A 148 -2.11 -4.56 -5.86
C VAL A 148 -1.69 -3.16 -6.29
N SER A 149 -1.43 -2.96 -7.58
CA SER A 149 -0.78 -1.74 -8.07
C SER A 149 -1.67 -0.51 -8.10
N GLU A 150 -2.98 -0.72 -8.21
CA GLU A 150 -3.98 0.33 -8.25
C GLU A 150 -5.21 -0.09 -7.45
N TYR A 151 -5.52 0.68 -6.41
CA TYR A 151 -6.81 0.57 -5.76
C TYR A 151 -7.28 1.91 -5.21
N ALA A 152 -8.59 2.17 -5.33
CA ALA A 152 -9.27 3.26 -4.66
C ALA A 152 -10.78 3.04 -4.66
N VAL A 153 -11.46 3.63 -3.67
CA VAL A 153 -12.89 3.93 -3.86
C VAL A 153 -13.01 5.05 -4.87
N TRP A 154 -13.86 4.90 -5.88
CA TRP A 154 -14.01 5.89 -6.96
C TRP A 154 -15.45 6.38 -7.13
N ARG A 155 -15.60 7.58 -7.68
CA ARG A 155 -16.89 8.23 -8.02
C ARG A 155 -17.74 8.64 -6.80
N SER A 156 -19.00 8.20 -6.72
CA SER A 156 -20.04 8.90 -5.96
C SER A 156 -19.79 8.95 -4.47
N ASP A 157 -19.29 7.86 -3.88
CA ASP A 157 -19.00 7.78 -2.45
C ASP A 157 -17.53 8.03 -2.12
N ALA A 158 -16.68 8.16 -3.13
CA ALA A 158 -15.33 8.64 -2.99
C ALA A 158 -15.27 10.13 -2.61
N GLY A 159 -16.23 10.92 -3.10
CA GLY A 159 -16.15 12.38 -2.98
C GLY A 159 -14.81 12.88 -3.54
N ARG A 160 -14.18 13.89 -2.94
CA ARG A 160 -12.78 14.28 -3.24
C ARG A 160 -11.73 13.56 -2.38
N GLY A 161 -12.09 12.38 -1.87
CA GLY A 161 -11.36 11.70 -0.79
C GLY A 161 -12.13 11.87 0.51
N SER A 162 -13.22 11.11 0.66
CA SER A 162 -14.09 11.10 1.83
C SER A 162 -13.55 10.21 2.94
N LEU A 163 -14.01 10.43 4.18
CA LEU A 163 -13.80 9.48 5.27
C LEU A 163 -14.34 8.09 4.91
N LEU A 164 -15.52 7.99 4.29
CA LEU A 164 -16.11 6.72 3.86
C LEU A 164 -15.17 5.89 2.97
N ALA A 165 -14.57 6.53 1.98
CA ALA A 165 -13.60 5.91 1.07
C ALA A 165 -12.39 5.36 1.84
N SER A 166 -11.80 6.20 2.68
CA SER A 166 -10.64 5.84 3.52
C SER A 166 -10.91 4.63 4.41
N LEU A 167 -12.11 4.51 4.99
CA LEU A 167 -12.47 3.36 5.83
C LEU A 167 -12.62 2.06 5.03
N ALA A 168 -13.20 2.12 3.83
CA ALA A 168 -13.31 0.95 2.97
C ALA A 168 -11.94 0.47 2.48
N GLU A 169 -11.07 1.42 2.11
CA GLU A 169 -9.68 1.16 1.72
C GLU A 169 -8.85 0.58 2.87
N ALA A 170 -9.03 1.10 4.09
CA ALA A 170 -8.40 0.55 5.30
C ALA A 170 -8.83 -0.91 5.53
N ALA A 171 -10.13 -1.21 5.39
CA ALA A 171 -10.63 -2.57 5.53
C ALA A 171 -10.02 -3.50 4.47
N PHE A 172 -9.92 -3.05 3.22
CA PHE A 172 -9.25 -3.81 2.17
C PHE A 172 -7.76 -4.07 2.50
N LEU A 173 -7.05 -3.07 3.00
CA LEU A 173 -5.65 -3.20 3.43
C LEU A 173 -5.45 -4.19 4.58
N THR A 174 -6.38 -4.30 5.54
CA THR A 174 -6.30 -5.35 6.57
C THR A 174 -6.34 -6.76 5.96
N GLY A 175 -7.08 -6.92 4.86
CA GLY A 175 -7.12 -8.14 4.08
C GLY A 175 -5.80 -8.45 3.36
N LEU A 176 -5.10 -7.41 2.90
CA LEU A 176 -3.77 -7.55 2.29
C LEU A 176 -2.72 -7.93 3.33
N GLU A 177 -2.73 -7.31 4.51
CA GLU A 177 -1.82 -7.68 5.61
C GLU A 177 -2.00 -9.15 6.03
N LYS A 178 -3.25 -9.60 6.15
CA LYS A 178 -3.61 -10.99 6.44
C LYS A 178 -3.07 -11.97 5.39
N ASN A 179 -3.06 -11.56 4.13
CA ASN A 179 -2.63 -12.39 3.00
C ASN A 179 -1.25 -11.95 2.48
N SER A 180 -0.39 -11.41 3.34
CA SER A 180 0.98 -10.97 3.00
C SER A 180 1.91 -12.12 2.58
N ASP A 181 1.49 -13.37 2.79
CA ASP A 181 2.13 -14.56 2.22
C ASP A 181 2.01 -14.58 0.69
N VAL A 182 0.90 -14.10 0.13
CA VAL A 182 0.59 -14.10 -1.32
C VAL A 182 0.50 -12.71 -1.94
N VAL A 183 0.34 -11.65 -1.15
CA VAL A 183 0.35 -10.25 -1.61
C VAL A 183 1.68 -9.61 -1.20
N GLN A 184 2.45 -9.14 -2.16
CA GLN A 184 3.80 -8.60 -1.92
C GLN A 184 3.84 -7.07 -1.81
N MET A 185 3.00 -6.37 -2.56
CA MET A 185 3.00 -4.91 -2.66
C MET A 185 1.57 -4.39 -2.86
N ALA A 186 1.33 -3.16 -2.43
CA ALA A 186 0.09 -2.44 -2.67
C ALA A 186 0.36 -0.95 -2.90
N SER A 187 -0.35 -0.31 -3.82
CA SER A 187 -0.23 1.11 -4.12
C SER A 187 -1.60 1.73 -4.36
N TYR A 188 -1.89 2.78 -3.59
CA TYR A 188 -3.07 3.61 -3.84
C TYR A 188 -2.90 4.36 -5.16
N ALA A 189 -3.98 4.52 -5.91
CA ALA A 189 -3.94 5.27 -7.16
C ALA A 189 -5.19 6.14 -7.36
N PRO A 190 -5.02 7.39 -7.86
CA PRO A 190 -3.77 8.07 -8.14
C PRO A 190 -3.21 8.84 -6.91
N LEU A 191 -1.91 9.14 -6.94
CA LEU A 191 -1.21 9.75 -5.79
C LEU A 191 -1.40 11.27 -5.71
N PHE A 192 -1.35 11.98 -6.85
CA PHE A 192 -1.31 13.43 -6.89
C PHE A 192 -2.31 14.00 -7.90
N VAL A 193 -3.02 15.06 -7.51
CA VAL A 193 -3.85 15.85 -8.42
C VAL A 193 -3.66 17.35 -8.23
N ASN A 194 -3.52 18.05 -9.35
CA ASN A 194 -3.63 19.50 -9.36
C ASN A 194 -5.11 19.88 -9.36
N ASN A 195 -5.57 20.58 -8.32
CA ASN A 195 -6.97 21.00 -8.19
C ASN A 195 -7.47 21.84 -9.38
N ASN A 196 -6.57 22.51 -10.11
CA ASN A 196 -6.93 23.34 -11.26
C ASN A 196 -7.02 22.56 -12.58
N ASP A 197 -6.65 21.28 -12.61
CA ASP A 197 -6.65 20.42 -13.79
C ASP A 197 -7.00 18.97 -13.42
N GLN A 198 -8.15 18.81 -12.76
CA GLN A 198 -8.60 17.53 -12.24
C GLN A 198 -9.35 16.72 -13.31
N THR A 199 -8.77 15.60 -13.73
CA THR A 199 -9.36 14.67 -14.73
C THR A 199 -9.75 13.31 -14.14
N TRP A 200 -9.24 12.99 -12.95
CA TRP A 200 -9.59 11.80 -12.16
C TRP A 200 -9.94 12.20 -10.73
N ASN A 201 -10.72 11.35 -10.04
CA ASN A 201 -11.13 11.60 -8.66
C ASN A 201 -11.54 10.27 -7.98
N PRO A 202 -11.08 10.00 -6.74
CA PRO A 202 -10.24 10.82 -5.86
C PRO A 202 -8.73 10.61 -6.10
N ASP A 203 -7.92 11.37 -5.37
CA ASP A 203 -6.45 11.25 -5.31
C ASP A 203 -5.97 11.38 -3.87
N ALA A 204 -4.80 10.83 -3.54
CA ALA A 204 -4.30 10.88 -2.17
C ALA A 204 -3.87 12.31 -1.75
N ILE A 205 -3.19 13.04 -2.62
CA ILE A 205 -2.65 14.38 -2.33
C ILE A 205 -3.16 15.37 -3.36
N VAL A 206 -3.86 16.39 -2.88
CA VAL A 206 -4.41 17.47 -3.71
C VAL A 206 -3.52 18.71 -3.54
N PHE A 207 -3.10 19.31 -4.66
CA PHE A 207 -2.24 20.49 -4.63
C PHE A 207 -2.68 21.56 -5.64
N ASN A 208 -2.18 22.78 -5.46
CA ASN A 208 -2.17 23.83 -6.46
C ASN A 208 -0.78 24.49 -6.46
N SER A 209 -0.62 25.67 -7.06
CA SER A 209 0.69 26.31 -7.22
C SER A 209 1.41 26.69 -5.91
N TRP A 210 0.74 26.72 -4.75
CA TRP A 210 1.36 27.20 -3.50
C TRP A 210 0.93 26.46 -2.23
N GLN A 211 -0.04 25.55 -2.30
CA GLN A 211 -0.52 24.78 -1.14
C GLN A 211 -0.96 23.37 -1.55
N GLN A 212 -1.06 22.50 -0.56
CA GLN A 212 -1.36 21.09 -0.69
C GLN A 212 -2.06 20.56 0.56
N TYR A 213 -2.85 19.51 0.41
CA TYR A 213 -3.40 18.73 1.53
C TYR A 213 -3.47 17.24 1.19
N GLY A 214 -3.36 16.40 2.21
CA GLY A 214 -3.61 14.97 2.11
C GLY A 214 -5.09 14.67 2.39
N THR A 215 -5.69 13.80 1.59
CA THR A 215 -7.05 13.29 1.84
C THR A 215 -7.07 12.32 3.04
N PRO A 216 -8.25 11.98 3.59
CA PRO A 216 -8.38 10.91 4.58
C PRO A 216 -7.70 9.60 4.12
N SER A 217 -7.79 9.28 2.82
CA SER A 217 -7.10 8.13 2.23
C SER A 217 -5.58 8.26 2.38
N TYR A 218 -4.98 9.42 2.06
CA TYR A 218 -3.54 9.65 2.27
C TYR A 218 -3.12 9.38 3.72
N TRP A 219 -3.82 9.95 4.70
CA TRP A 219 -3.46 9.77 6.10
C TRP A 219 -3.67 8.34 6.62
N MET A 220 -4.64 7.64 6.05
CA MET A 220 -4.82 6.21 6.31
C MET A 220 -3.65 5.41 5.72
N GLN A 221 -3.22 5.72 4.50
CA GLN A 221 -2.04 5.07 3.88
C GLN A 221 -0.79 5.25 4.74
N THR A 222 -0.54 6.43 5.32
CA THR A 222 0.64 6.64 6.16
C THR A 222 0.67 5.69 7.36
N LEU A 223 -0.49 5.40 7.97
CA LEU A 223 -0.59 4.49 9.12
C LEU A 223 -0.34 3.01 8.76
N PHE A 224 -0.66 2.60 7.53
CA PHE A 224 -0.32 1.27 7.02
C PHE A 224 1.14 1.20 6.54
N GLY A 225 1.64 2.26 5.90
CA GLY A 225 3.00 2.35 5.35
C GLY A 225 4.10 2.29 6.40
N GLU A 226 3.89 2.88 7.58
CA GLU A 226 4.82 2.79 8.73
C GLU A 226 5.10 1.35 9.17
N SER A 227 4.15 0.44 8.94
CA SER A 227 4.25 -0.96 9.33
C SER A 227 4.77 -1.91 8.23
N SER A 228 5.42 -1.37 7.19
CA SER A 228 6.05 -2.21 6.17
C SER A 228 7.13 -3.12 6.79
N GLY A 229 7.12 -4.40 6.44
CA GLY A 229 8.03 -5.41 7.02
C GLY A 229 7.59 -5.98 8.37
N ALA A 230 6.40 -5.62 8.87
CA ALA A 230 5.82 -6.18 10.08
C ALA A 230 5.46 -7.67 9.94
N ILE A 231 5.33 -8.35 11.08
CA ILE A 231 4.86 -9.74 11.18
C ILE A 231 3.37 -9.75 11.46
N PHE A 232 2.59 -10.42 10.62
CA PHE A 232 1.14 -10.59 10.82
C PHE A 232 0.81 -11.63 11.89
N HIS A 233 -0.24 -11.38 12.66
CA HIS A 233 -0.82 -12.29 13.65
C HIS A 233 -2.29 -12.59 13.34
N PRO A 234 -2.75 -13.85 13.48
CA PRO A 234 -4.15 -14.21 13.28
C PRO A 234 -5.09 -13.39 14.18
N VAL A 235 -6.18 -12.89 13.59
CA VAL A 235 -7.23 -12.13 14.29
C VAL A 235 -8.58 -12.80 14.10
N THR A 236 -9.34 -12.89 15.20
CA THR A 236 -10.73 -13.35 15.21
C THR A 236 -11.62 -12.26 15.79
N ILE A 237 -12.68 -11.89 15.06
CA ILE A 237 -13.69 -10.94 15.54
C ILE A 237 -14.95 -11.72 15.90
N THR A 238 -15.31 -11.74 17.19
CA THR A 238 -16.56 -12.32 17.69
C THR A 238 -17.48 -11.19 18.13
N SER A 239 -18.38 -10.76 17.23
CA SER A 239 -19.33 -9.67 17.47
C SER A 239 -20.54 -9.79 16.55
N SER A 240 -21.71 -9.32 16.99
CA SER A 240 -22.89 -9.15 16.13
C SER A 240 -22.65 -8.12 15.02
N TYR A 241 -21.65 -7.24 15.17
CA TYR A 241 -21.25 -6.24 14.20
C TYR A 241 -20.13 -6.72 13.26
N SER A 242 -19.77 -8.01 13.27
CA SER A 242 -18.65 -8.53 12.46
C SER A 242 -18.78 -8.23 10.96
N GLY A 243 -20.01 -8.11 10.45
CA GLY A 243 -20.27 -7.70 9.07
C GLY A 243 -19.82 -6.28 8.73
N SER A 244 -19.71 -5.38 9.70
CA SER A 244 -19.28 -3.98 9.53
C SER A 244 -17.90 -3.69 10.15
N LEU A 245 -17.20 -4.72 10.63
CA LEU A 245 -15.85 -4.60 11.19
C LEU A 245 -14.80 -5.25 10.29
N ALA A 246 -13.61 -4.66 10.25
CA ALA A 246 -12.40 -5.29 9.71
C ALA A 246 -11.26 -5.08 10.70
N ALA A 247 -10.33 -6.02 10.78
CA ALA A 247 -9.20 -5.90 11.70
C ALA A 247 -7.97 -6.65 11.21
N SER A 248 -6.81 -6.15 11.61
CA SER A 248 -5.52 -6.83 11.49
C SER A 248 -4.71 -6.59 12.75
N ALA A 249 -3.80 -7.52 13.05
CA ALA A 249 -2.85 -7.40 14.14
C ALA A 249 -1.47 -7.73 13.61
N ILE A 250 -0.50 -6.87 13.90
CA ILE A 250 0.86 -7.01 13.43
C ILE A 250 1.84 -6.67 14.55
N THR A 251 2.99 -7.34 14.58
CA THR A 251 4.14 -6.87 15.35
C THR A 251 5.11 -6.15 14.44
N TRP A 252 5.44 -4.93 14.81
CA TRP A 252 6.42 -4.11 14.11
C TRP A 252 7.33 -3.42 15.12
N GLN A 253 8.48 -2.98 14.65
CA GLN A 253 9.49 -2.33 15.47
C GLN A 253 9.77 -0.95 14.87
N ASP A 254 9.73 0.09 15.72
CA ASP A 254 10.27 1.40 15.35
C ASP A 254 11.78 1.45 15.65
N SER A 255 12.41 2.63 15.66
CA SER A 255 13.85 2.73 15.93
C SER A 255 14.28 2.23 17.32
N GLU A 256 13.36 2.12 18.29
CA GLU A 256 13.68 1.90 19.71
C GLU A 256 12.83 0.80 20.38
N ASN A 257 11.58 0.63 19.93
CA ASN A 257 10.54 -0.12 20.61
C ASN A 257 9.83 -1.10 19.67
N SER A 258 9.37 -2.21 20.24
CA SER A 258 8.50 -3.16 19.56
C SER A 258 7.05 -2.94 19.97
N PHE A 259 6.14 -3.05 19.01
CA PHE A 259 4.71 -2.86 19.24
C PHE A 259 3.91 -4.02 18.69
N LEU A 260 2.88 -4.45 19.42
CA LEU A 260 1.73 -5.11 18.81
C LEU A 260 0.76 -4.00 18.38
N ARG A 261 0.62 -3.78 17.08
CA ARG A 261 -0.34 -2.82 16.51
C ARG A 261 -1.60 -3.58 16.08
N VAL A 262 -2.73 -3.23 16.70
CA VAL A 262 -4.05 -3.76 16.38
C VAL A 262 -4.84 -2.68 15.65
N LYS A 263 -5.13 -2.91 14.37
CA LYS A 263 -5.91 -2.02 13.51
C LYS A 263 -7.35 -2.51 13.47
N ILE A 264 -8.33 -1.66 13.75
CA ILE A 264 -9.75 -2.00 13.67
C ILE A 264 -10.52 -0.90 12.94
N ILE A 265 -11.29 -1.30 11.95
CA ILE A 265 -12.18 -0.44 11.17
C ILE A 265 -13.60 -0.71 11.65
N ASN A 266 -14.31 0.33 12.09
CA ASN A 266 -15.75 0.33 12.24
C ASN A 266 -16.38 1.07 11.05
N PHE A 267 -16.86 0.31 10.06
CA PHE A 267 -17.55 0.85 8.89
C PHE A 267 -19.02 1.17 9.17
N GLY A 268 -19.57 0.70 10.29
CA GLY A 268 -20.95 0.88 10.68
C GLY A 268 -21.24 2.26 11.30
N SER A 269 -22.53 2.58 11.40
CA SER A 269 -23.05 3.82 11.97
C SER A 269 -23.23 3.81 13.49
N ASP A 270 -23.03 2.66 14.12
CA ASP A 270 -23.20 2.49 15.57
C ASP A 270 -21.85 2.43 16.28
N PRO A 271 -21.74 2.94 17.52
CA PRO A 271 -20.57 2.70 18.35
C PRO A 271 -20.49 1.21 18.70
N VAL A 272 -19.28 0.66 18.71
CA VAL A 272 -19.04 -0.76 19.02
C VAL A 272 -18.04 -0.90 20.16
N SER A 273 -18.50 -1.43 21.29
CA SER A 273 -17.63 -1.79 22.41
C SER A 273 -17.06 -3.20 22.19
N LEU A 274 -15.74 -3.32 22.23
CA LEU A 274 -15.02 -4.59 22.05
C LEU A 274 -14.06 -4.82 23.22
N THR A 275 -13.78 -6.10 23.48
CA THR A 275 -12.64 -6.50 24.29
C THR A 275 -11.55 -7.02 23.37
N ILE A 276 -10.40 -6.34 23.33
CA ILE A 276 -9.20 -6.83 22.65
C ILE A 276 -8.49 -7.76 23.62
N SER A 277 -8.20 -9.00 23.20
CA SER A 277 -7.44 -9.98 23.97
C SER A 277 -6.29 -10.52 23.13
N ALA A 278 -5.07 -10.18 23.49
CA ALA A 278 -3.84 -10.70 22.90
C ALA A 278 -3.34 -11.88 23.74
N THR A 279 -3.10 -13.02 23.10
CA THR A 279 -2.60 -14.23 23.76
C THR A 279 -1.30 -14.69 23.11
N GLY A 280 -0.44 -15.37 23.86
CA GLY A 280 0.84 -15.87 23.34
C GLY A 280 1.92 -14.79 23.16
N LEU A 281 1.76 -13.61 23.77
CA LEU A 281 2.80 -12.58 23.76
C LEU A 281 4.01 -13.02 24.59
N GLN A 282 5.21 -12.87 24.02
CA GLN A 282 6.46 -13.14 24.73
C GLN A 282 6.86 -11.99 25.68
N ALA A 283 6.36 -10.79 25.40
CA ALA A 283 6.63 -9.57 26.14
C ALA A 283 5.33 -9.00 26.71
N ARG A 284 5.40 -8.44 27.92
CA ARG A 284 4.26 -7.78 28.56
C ARG A 284 3.94 -6.46 27.85
N VAL A 285 2.65 -6.10 27.84
CA VAL A 285 2.21 -4.79 27.37
C VAL A 285 2.62 -3.70 28.37
N ASN A 286 3.28 -2.66 27.88
CA ASN A 286 3.65 -1.46 28.63
C ASN A 286 2.67 -0.32 28.32
N ALA A 287 1.75 -0.03 29.25
CA ALA A 287 0.74 1.00 29.06
C ALA A 287 1.30 2.42 28.88
N LEU A 288 2.46 2.73 29.46
CA LEU A 288 3.08 4.05 29.34
C LEU A 288 3.61 4.32 27.92
N GLY A 289 4.04 3.28 27.22
CA GLY A 289 4.49 3.38 25.83
C GLY A 289 3.38 3.17 24.80
N SER A 290 2.16 2.83 25.25
CA SER A 290 1.08 2.43 24.35
C SER A 290 0.20 3.61 23.94
N THR A 291 -0.23 3.63 22.67
CA THR A 291 -1.00 4.74 22.11
C THR A 291 -2.18 4.27 21.28
N ALA A 292 -3.21 5.11 21.18
CA ALA A 292 -4.33 4.92 20.26
C ALA A 292 -4.37 6.06 19.25
N THR A 293 -4.45 5.71 17.97
CA THR A 293 -4.62 6.65 16.87
C THR A 293 -5.97 6.42 16.22
N VAL A 294 -6.80 7.46 16.13
CA VAL A 294 -8.16 7.36 15.56
C VAL A 294 -8.31 8.34 14.41
N LEU A 295 -8.78 7.85 13.27
CA LEU A 295 -9.22 8.64 12.12
C LEU A 295 -10.75 8.50 11.98
N THR A 296 -11.46 9.60 12.13
CA THR A 296 -12.93 9.68 12.10
C THR A 296 -13.38 11.13 11.90
N SER A 297 -14.68 11.36 11.75
CA SER A 297 -15.30 12.69 11.68
C SER A 297 -16.78 12.62 12.07
N SER A 298 -17.39 13.77 12.32
CA SER A 298 -18.83 13.87 12.62
C SER A 298 -19.73 13.47 11.45
N ASN A 299 -19.25 13.58 10.20
CA ASN A 299 -19.98 13.15 9.01
C ASN A 299 -19.08 12.21 8.18
N VAL A 300 -19.65 11.06 7.79
CA VAL A 300 -18.94 10.01 7.04
C VAL A 300 -18.47 10.46 5.64
N MET A 301 -19.09 11.50 5.10
CA MET A 301 -18.70 12.11 3.83
C MET A 301 -17.80 13.33 4.00
N ASP A 302 -17.23 13.56 5.20
CA ASP A 302 -16.28 14.65 5.40
C ASP A 302 -14.97 14.42 4.62
N GLU A 303 -14.44 15.50 4.07
CA GLU A 303 -13.24 15.56 3.24
C GLU A 303 -12.32 16.69 3.72
N ASN A 304 -11.03 16.60 3.40
CA ASN A 304 -10.09 17.70 3.56
C ASN A 304 -10.17 18.66 2.35
N SER A 305 -9.83 19.93 2.57
CA SER A 305 -9.82 20.96 1.53
C SER A 305 -8.73 21.99 1.80
N PHE A 306 -8.45 22.89 0.84
CA PHE A 306 -7.53 24.00 1.08
C PHE A 306 -7.97 24.93 2.24
N SER A 307 -9.27 25.09 2.47
CA SER A 307 -9.78 25.92 3.57
C SER A 307 -9.76 25.19 4.92
N ASN A 308 -9.78 23.86 4.91
CA ASN A 308 -9.66 23.03 6.11
C ASN A 308 -8.84 21.76 5.82
N PRO A 309 -7.51 21.88 5.71
CA PRO A 309 -6.65 20.79 5.21
C PRO A 309 -6.53 19.63 6.20
N ASN A 310 -6.90 19.84 7.46
CA ASN A 310 -6.80 18.87 8.54
C ASN A 310 -8.18 18.53 9.15
N LYS A 311 -9.26 18.61 8.38
CA LYS A 311 -10.62 18.33 8.87
C LYS A 311 -10.75 16.87 9.35
N VAL A 312 -10.20 15.94 8.58
CA VAL A 312 -10.20 14.51 8.83
C VAL A 312 -8.76 14.03 8.75
N VAL A 313 -8.14 13.91 9.92
CA VAL A 313 -6.76 13.46 10.11
C VAL A 313 -6.68 12.51 11.30
N PRO A 314 -5.65 11.65 11.39
CA PRO A 314 -5.47 10.78 12.52
C PRO A 314 -5.13 11.58 13.78
N VAL A 315 -5.83 11.28 14.87
CA VAL A 315 -5.58 11.87 16.19
C VAL A 315 -4.97 10.81 17.09
N LYS A 316 -3.72 11.03 17.51
CA LYS A 316 -2.99 10.15 18.43
C LYS A 316 -3.22 10.57 19.87
N SER A 317 -3.40 9.59 20.76
CA SER A 317 -3.64 9.76 22.18
C SER A 317 -2.97 8.67 23.01
N GLN A 318 -2.76 8.91 24.30
CA GLN A 318 -2.25 7.89 25.21
C GLN A 318 -3.30 6.80 25.45
N LEU A 319 -2.89 5.53 25.40
CA LEU A 319 -3.75 4.39 25.71
C LEU A 319 -3.48 3.89 27.14
N SER A 320 -4.02 4.59 28.13
CA SER A 320 -3.72 4.36 29.55
C SER A 320 -4.22 3.02 30.09
N ASN A 321 -5.24 2.42 29.47
CA ASN A 321 -5.76 1.10 29.81
C ASN A 321 -5.15 -0.04 28.96
N ALA A 322 -4.07 0.23 28.23
CA ALA A 322 -3.38 -0.77 27.43
C ALA A 322 -2.93 -1.96 28.29
N ALA A 323 -3.38 -3.15 27.89
CA ALA A 323 -3.09 -4.41 28.55
C ALA A 323 -3.23 -5.55 27.53
N GLU A 324 -2.80 -6.75 27.90
CA GLU A 324 -3.03 -7.96 27.11
C GLU A 324 -4.52 -8.22 26.88
N GLN A 325 -5.36 -7.82 27.84
CA GLN A 325 -6.79 -7.75 27.70
C GLN A 325 -7.29 -6.35 28.05
N MET A 326 -7.92 -5.66 27.11
CA MET A 326 -8.42 -4.30 27.32
C MET A 326 -9.76 -4.07 26.62
N GLN A 327 -10.58 -3.21 27.20
CA GLN A 327 -11.83 -2.76 26.58
C GLN A 327 -11.58 -1.50 25.76
N VAL A 328 -12.20 -1.43 24.60
CA VAL A 328 -12.18 -0.27 23.71
C VAL A 328 -13.58 0.00 23.19
N THR A 329 -13.89 1.26 22.93
CA THR A 329 -15.12 1.67 22.24
C THR A 329 -14.73 2.31 20.92
N LEU A 330 -15.13 1.68 19.83
CA LEU A 330 -14.98 2.22 18.49
C LEU A 330 -16.15 3.16 18.22
N VAL A 331 -15.86 4.39 17.83
CA VAL A 331 -16.90 5.33 17.39
C VAL A 331 -17.44 4.91 16.01
N PRO A 332 -18.66 5.32 15.62
CA PRO A 332 -19.17 5.13 14.26
C PRO A 332 -18.18 5.61 13.21
N HIS A 333 -18.12 4.93 12.06
CA HIS A 333 -17.29 5.33 10.92
C HIS A 333 -15.87 5.76 11.32
N SER A 334 -15.10 4.80 11.85
CA SER A 334 -13.75 5.07 12.34
C SER A 334 -12.74 4.01 11.95
N PHE A 335 -11.51 4.47 11.80
CA PHE A 335 -10.32 3.63 11.79
C PHE A 335 -9.55 3.90 13.08
N SER A 336 -9.31 2.84 13.86
CA SER A 336 -8.56 2.91 15.11
C SER A 336 -7.34 2.00 15.05
N SER A 337 -6.16 2.53 15.38
CA SER A 337 -4.93 1.76 15.58
C SER A 337 -4.56 1.80 17.06
N PHE A 338 -4.46 0.64 17.69
CA PHE A 338 -3.99 0.49 19.06
C PHE A 338 -2.57 -0.07 19.05
N ASP A 339 -1.60 0.78 19.36
CA ASP A 339 -0.19 0.44 19.39
C ASP A 339 0.19 0.07 20.82
N LEU A 340 0.23 -1.23 21.10
CA LEU A 340 0.59 -1.79 22.39
C LEU A 340 2.11 -1.95 22.46
N ALA A 341 2.78 -1.08 23.20
CA ALA A 341 4.21 -1.19 23.42
C ALA A 341 4.53 -2.49 24.14
N LEU A 342 5.48 -3.25 23.61
CA LEU A 342 5.95 -4.49 24.20
C LEU A 342 7.20 -4.18 25.01
N ALA A 343 7.17 -4.48 26.31
CA ALA A 343 8.33 -4.31 27.17
C ALA A 343 9.49 -5.12 26.59
N GLN A 344 10.63 -4.48 26.35
CA GLN A 344 11.84 -5.21 25.97
C GLN A 344 12.07 -6.29 27.03
N SER A 345 12.25 -7.54 26.59
CA SER A 345 12.74 -8.56 27.49
C SER A 345 14.10 -8.07 27.98
N LYS A 346 14.16 -7.60 29.23
CA LYS A 346 15.41 -7.72 29.95
C LYS A 346 15.69 -9.21 29.93
N LEU A 347 16.61 -9.63 29.05
CA LEU A 347 17.49 -10.72 29.41
C LEU A 347 17.98 -10.35 30.81
N VAL A 348 17.35 -10.95 31.80
CA VAL A 348 17.97 -11.15 33.09
C VAL A 348 19.15 -12.04 32.73
N ALA A 349 20.26 -11.40 32.37
CA ALA A 349 21.56 -12.00 32.51
C ALA A 349 21.67 -12.23 34.02
N GLU A 350 21.28 -13.43 34.43
CA GLU A 350 21.46 -13.92 35.78
C GLU A 350 22.95 -13.84 36.12
N MET A 351 23.21 -13.17 37.24
CA MET A 351 24.26 -13.43 38.24
C MET A 351 25.73 -13.42 37.82
#